data_AF-A0A858ASL2-F1
#
_entry.id   AF-A0A858ASL2-F1
#
_cell.length_a   1.000
_cell.length_b   1.000
_cell.length_c   1.000
_cell.angle_alpha   90.00
_cell.angle_beta   90.00
_cell.angle_gamma   90.00
#
_symmetry.space_group_name_H-M   'P 1'
#
loop_
_entity.id
_entity.type
_entity.pdbx_description
1 polymer ?
#
loop_
_entity_poly.entity_id
_entity_poly.type
_entity_poly.pdbx_seq_one_letter_code
_entity_poly.pdbx_strand_id
1 'polypeptide(L)'
;MENVYGFWNHKYDFSELNKYNYKEVLKDTFKLDIKRVSILAMLFALEIVLTVINKYTLGFLTLGFFTIEVSFVGVLFIYLSSNILYASLLGVLANCLRLALGSDPVGILIMSLLDVTFLIFFATIFFFLKKYWLLKVKSKNQIKYYIAIIVITGLIATFITSGFALLYNDTFIFEMYRKLYGDVIPQKNTTEWYSLLLASMGVTIAKFAFSIILFSFCIKPLVNLINKHLI
;
A
#
# COMPACT_ATOMS: atom_id res chain seq x y z
N MET A 1 -7.10 -0.13 36.60
CA MET A 1 -5.89 -0.57 35.87
C MET A 1 -5.51 0.56 34.94
N GLU A 2 -4.35 1.19 35.18
CA GLU A 2 -3.86 2.26 34.31
C GLU A 2 -3.57 1.68 32.93
N ASN A 3 -4.34 2.12 31.92
CA ASN A 3 -4.10 1.75 30.53
C ASN A 3 -2.88 2.53 30.05
N VAL A 4 -1.70 1.93 30.19
CA VAL A 4 -0.48 2.43 29.55
C VAL A 4 -0.62 2.14 28.05
N TYR A 5 -1.05 3.15 27.27
CA TYR A 5 -1.12 3.07 25.81
C TYR A 5 0.30 2.94 25.24
N GLY A 6 0.66 1.71 24.86
CA GLY A 6 2.06 1.27 24.79
C GLY A 6 2.83 1.61 23.51
N PHE A 7 2.27 2.31 22.52
CA PHE A 7 3.03 2.70 21.31
C PHE A 7 2.57 4.02 20.70
N TRP A 8 1.25 4.25 20.69
CA TRP A 8 0.65 5.51 20.28
C TRP A 8 0.18 6.26 21.52
N ASN A 9 0.57 7.53 21.64
CA ASN A 9 0.18 8.34 22.81
C ASN A 9 -1.24 8.94 22.70
N HIS A 10 -1.88 8.85 21.53
CA HIS A 10 -3.04 9.67 21.16
C HIS A 10 -4.16 8.93 20.43
N LYS A 11 -4.01 7.64 20.11
CA LYS A 11 -5.05 6.87 19.39
C LYS A 11 -5.16 5.44 19.89
N TYR A 12 -6.39 4.92 19.90
CA TYR A 12 -6.64 3.49 19.99
C TYR A 12 -6.13 2.80 18.74
N ASP A 13 -5.42 1.70 18.93
CA ASP A 13 -4.99 0.87 17.82
C ASP A 13 -5.99 -0.26 17.58
N PHE A 14 -6.32 -0.58 16.33
CA PHE A 14 -7.24 -1.68 16.03
C PHE A 14 -6.81 -3.01 16.64
N SER A 15 -5.50 -3.25 16.79
CA SER A 15 -4.99 -4.47 17.39
C SER A 15 -5.35 -4.62 18.88
N GLU A 16 -5.75 -3.53 19.54
CA GLU A 16 -6.18 -3.46 20.94
C GLU A 16 -7.70 -3.66 21.12
N LEU A 17 -8.43 -3.97 20.03
CA LEU A 17 -9.87 -4.20 20.07
C LEU A 17 -10.24 -5.41 20.93
N ASN A 18 -11.16 -5.18 21.87
CA ASN A 18 -11.77 -6.14 22.77
C ASN A 18 -13.29 -5.93 22.85
N LYS A 19 -14.00 -6.83 23.56
CA LYS A 19 -15.48 -6.80 23.67
C LYS A 19 -16.01 -5.50 24.32
N TYR A 20 -15.20 -4.78 25.08
CA TYR A 20 -15.61 -3.62 25.85
C TYR A 20 -15.33 -2.29 25.13
N ASN A 21 -14.30 -2.21 24.29
CA ASN A 21 -13.88 -0.97 23.62
C ASN A 21 -14.22 -0.91 22.12
N TYR A 22 -14.79 -1.96 21.52
CA TYR A 22 -14.98 -2.03 20.06
C TYR A 22 -15.73 -0.84 19.45
N LYS A 23 -16.75 -0.31 20.14
CA LYS A 23 -17.51 0.85 19.66
C LYS A 23 -16.66 2.12 19.61
N GLU A 24 -15.84 2.33 20.63
CA GLU A 24 -14.96 3.49 20.74
C GLU A 24 -13.84 3.40 19.69
N VAL A 25 -13.22 2.23 19.55
CA VAL A 25 -12.18 1.97 18.53
C VAL A 25 -12.72 2.21 17.12
N LEU A 26 -13.92 1.71 16.80
CA LEU A 26 -14.54 1.93 15.49
C LEU A 26 -14.88 3.40 15.28
N LYS A 27 -15.47 4.06 16.27
CA LYS A 27 -15.80 5.49 16.19
C LYS A 27 -14.54 6.32 15.95
N ASP A 28 -13.48 6.11 16.72
CA ASP A 28 -12.23 6.86 16.57
C ASP A 28 -11.47 6.54 15.28
N THR A 29 -11.64 5.35 14.73
CA THR A 29 -11.11 4.99 13.41
C THR A 29 -11.78 5.77 12.29
N PHE A 30 -13.11 5.86 12.31
CA PHE A 30 -13.91 6.40 11.20
C PHE A 30 -14.33 7.85 11.37
N LYS A 31 -14.12 8.43 12.55
CA LYS A 31 -14.37 9.85 12.80
C LYS A 31 -13.42 10.69 11.94
N LEU A 32 -14.01 11.56 11.11
CA LEU A 32 -13.28 12.56 10.34
C LEU A 32 -13.40 13.89 11.08
N ASP A 33 -12.36 14.28 11.80
CA ASP A 33 -12.22 15.64 12.31
C ASP A 33 -11.41 16.49 11.33
N ILE A 34 -11.46 17.82 11.51
CA ILE A 34 -10.78 18.78 10.63
C ILE A 34 -9.28 18.50 10.55
N LYS A 35 -8.66 18.06 11.67
CA LYS A 35 -7.23 17.70 11.72
C LYS A 35 -6.94 16.49 10.83
N ARG A 36 -7.70 15.40 10.96
CA ARG A 36 -7.50 14.19 10.14
C ARG A 36 -7.78 14.47 8.67
N VAL A 37 -8.82 15.24 8.34
CA VAL A 37 -9.10 15.64 6.95
C VAL A 37 -7.92 16.44 6.37
N SER A 38 -7.40 17.41 7.11
CA SER A 38 -6.24 18.20 6.69
C SER A 38 -5.00 17.33 6.46
N ILE A 39 -4.73 16.36 7.34
CA ILE A 39 -3.59 15.44 7.20
C ILE A 39 -3.75 14.51 6.01
N LEU A 40 -4.94 13.93 5.83
CA LEU A 40 -5.25 13.09 4.67
C LEU A 40 -5.10 13.88 3.37
N ALA A 41 -5.55 15.14 3.32
CA ALA A 41 -5.39 16.00 2.17
C ALA A 41 -3.91 16.30 1.86
N MET A 42 -3.10 16.60 2.89
CA MET A 42 -1.66 16.81 2.72
C MET A 42 -0.95 15.55 2.21
N LEU A 43 -1.25 14.38 2.78
CA LEU A 43 -0.65 13.12 2.35
C LEU A 43 -1.11 12.72 0.94
N PHE A 44 -2.36 13.02 0.58
CA PHE A 44 -2.86 12.82 -0.77
C PHE A 44 -2.17 13.75 -1.78
N ALA A 45 -1.98 15.02 -1.43
CA ALA A 45 -1.20 15.95 -2.26
C ALA A 45 0.24 15.46 -2.44
N LEU A 46 0.87 14.93 -1.39
CA LEU A 46 2.19 14.31 -1.47
C LEU A 46 2.18 13.10 -2.42
N GLU A 47 1.18 12.22 -2.33
CA GLU A 47 1.03 11.07 -3.24
C GLU A 47 0.91 11.52 -4.70
N ILE A 48 0.15 12.59 -4.98
CA ILE A 48 0.05 13.16 -6.32
C ILE A 48 1.41 13.66 -6.80
N VAL A 49 2.14 14.39 -5.96
CA VAL A 49 3.49 14.87 -6.31
C VAL A 49 4.42 13.69 -6.59
N LEU A 50 4.42 12.65 -5.75
CA LEU A 50 5.22 11.44 -5.97
C LEU A 50 4.81 10.71 -7.26
N THR A 51 3.52 10.66 -7.57
CA THR A 51 2.99 10.10 -8.81
C THR A 51 3.50 10.87 -10.04
N VAL A 52 3.46 12.20 -10.01
CA VAL A 52 3.97 13.06 -11.09
C VAL A 52 5.47 12.86 -11.24
N ILE A 53 6.24 12.90 -10.15
CA ILE A 53 7.69 12.65 -10.17
C ILE A 53 7.95 11.28 -10.79
N ASN A 54 7.29 10.23 -10.29
CA ASN A 54 7.47 8.86 -10.78
C ASN A 54 7.23 8.77 -12.29
N LYS A 55 6.17 9.41 -12.80
CA LYS A 55 5.86 9.43 -14.23
C LYS A 55 6.98 10.05 -15.07
N TYR A 56 7.56 11.17 -14.63
CA TYR A 56 8.53 11.92 -15.43
C TYR A 56 10.00 11.54 -15.18
N THR A 57 10.35 10.95 -14.04
CA THR A 57 11.74 10.59 -13.70
C THR A 57 12.01 9.10 -13.77
N LEU A 58 11.08 8.27 -13.28
CA LEU A 58 11.24 6.82 -13.18
C LEU A 58 10.40 6.05 -14.19
N GLY A 59 9.47 6.71 -14.89
CA GLY A 59 8.69 6.17 -16.00
C GLY A 59 9.54 5.71 -17.19
N PHE A 60 10.86 5.93 -17.17
CA PHE A 60 11.81 5.33 -18.11
C PHE A 60 12.20 3.88 -17.74
N LEU A 61 11.97 3.42 -16.51
CA LEU A 61 12.12 2.03 -16.10
C LEU A 61 10.86 1.23 -16.46
N THR A 62 10.53 1.23 -17.75
CA THR A 62 9.44 0.44 -18.33
C THR A 62 9.98 -0.84 -18.94
N LEU A 63 9.45 -1.98 -18.53
CA LEU A 63 9.64 -3.25 -19.23
C LEU A 63 8.40 -3.49 -20.09
N GLY A 64 8.35 -2.87 -21.27
CA GLY A 64 7.17 -2.89 -22.14
C GLY A 64 5.99 -2.16 -21.51
N PHE A 65 4.87 -2.87 -21.29
CA PHE A 65 3.65 -2.34 -20.68
C PHE A 65 3.73 -2.19 -19.15
N PHE A 66 4.78 -2.74 -18.52
CA PHE A 66 4.93 -2.72 -17.08
C PHE A 66 5.80 -1.55 -16.63
N THR A 67 5.27 -0.71 -15.75
CA THR A 67 5.99 0.41 -15.15
C THR A 67 6.28 0.11 -13.68
N ILE A 68 7.53 0.28 -13.25
CA ILE A 68 7.87 0.25 -11.82
C ILE A 68 7.49 1.58 -11.20
N GLU A 69 6.73 1.54 -10.10
CA GLU A 69 6.21 2.76 -9.50
C GLU A 69 6.55 2.91 -8.04
N VAL A 70 7.16 4.05 -7.73
CA VAL A 70 7.61 4.37 -6.39
C VAL A 70 6.54 5.10 -5.58
N SER A 71 5.50 5.64 -6.25
CA SER A 71 4.52 6.50 -5.58
C SER A 71 3.78 5.79 -4.45
N PHE A 72 3.58 4.47 -4.54
CA PHE A 72 2.87 3.65 -3.54
C PHE A 72 3.38 3.81 -2.08
N VAL A 73 4.61 4.30 -1.89
CA VAL A 73 5.10 4.70 -0.55
C VAL A 73 4.21 5.74 0.14
N GLY A 74 3.63 6.70 -0.59
CA GLY A 74 2.74 7.71 0.00
C GLY A 74 1.40 7.09 0.44
N VAL A 75 0.89 6.10 -0.30
CA VAL A 75 -0.26 5.29 0.13
C VAL A 75 0.03 4.56 1.46
N LEU A 76 1.25 4.05 1.65
CA LEU A 76 1.66 3.45 2.93
C LEU A 76 1.75 4.50 4.06
N PHE A 77 2.14 5.74 3.76
CA PHE A 77 2.12 6.85 4.73
C PHE A 77 0.69 7.18 5.17
N ILE A 78 -0.26 7.19 4.22
CA ILE A 78 -1.69 7.37 4.49
C ILE A 78 -2.20 6.23 5.37
N TYR A 79 -1.87 4.98 5.05
CA TYR A 79 -2.24 3.81 5.86
C TYR A 79 -1.77 3.94 7.30
N LEU A 80 -0.50 4.28 7.52
CA LEU A 80 0.08 4.41 8.86
C LEU A 80 -0.59 5.52 9.69
N SER A 81 -0.91 6.63 9.03
CA SER A 81 -1.50 7.82 9.66
C SER A 81 -3.01 7.66 9.92
N SER A 82 -3.69 6.79 9.16
CA SER A 82 -5.14 6.63 9.21
C SER A 82 -5.57 5.15 9.34
N ASN A 83 -6.13 4.57 8.28
CA ASN A 83 -6.57 3.18 8.19
C ASN A 83 -6.55 2.69 6.73
N ILE A 84 -6.78 1.39 6.53
CA ILE A 84 -6.81 0.76 5.21
C ILE A 84 -7.86 1.36 4.27
N LEU A 85 -9.03 1.75 4.77
CA LEU A 85 -10.12 2.23 3.91
C LEU A 85 -9.77 3.59 3.29
N TYR A 86 -9.24 4.53 4.07
CA TYR A 86 -8.78 5.81 3.53
C TYR A 86 -7.55 5.66 2.64
N ALA A 87 -6.61 4.77 3.00
CA ALA A 87 -5.45 4.47 2.16
C ALA A 87 -5.84 3.89 0.80
N SER A 88 -6.74 2.90 0.77
CA SER A 88 -7.24 2.31 -0.47
C SER A 88 -8.02 3.33 -1.30
N LEU A 89 -8.92 4.11 -0.69
CA LEU A 89 -9.70 5.12 -1.41
C LEU A 89 -8.79 6.18 -2.05
N LEU A 90 -7.88 6.76 -1.27
CA LEU A 90 -6.97 7.78 -1.77
C LEU A 90 -5.95 7.21 -2.76
N GLY A 91 -5.50 5.96 -2.58
CA GLY A 91 -4.65 5.26 -3.54
C GLY A 91 -5.33 5.08 -4.89
N VAL A 92 -6.58 4.61 -4.91
CA VAL A 92 -7.37 4.49 -6.15
C VAL A 92 -7.58 5.87 -6.80
N LEU A 93 -7.94 6.89 -6.03
CA LEU A 93 -8.11 8.25 -6.56
C LEU A 93 -6.81 8.81 -7.15
N ALA A 94 -5.67 8.62 -6.47
CA ALA A 94 -4.36 9.03 -6.96
C ALA A 94 -4.00 8.31 -8.27
N ASN A 95 -4.30 7.01 -8.34
CA ASN A 95 -4.09 6.22 -9.55
C ASN A 95 -4.99 6.70 -10.70
N CYS A 96 -6.25 7.04 -10.44
CA CYS A 96 -7.16 7.60 -11.44
C CYS A 96 -6.68 8.96 -11.97
N LEU A 97 -6.03 9.80 -11.17
CA LEU A 97 -5.48 11.08 -11.65
C LEU A 97 -4.42 10.89 -12.74
N ARG A 98 -3.79 9.71 -12.83
CA ARG A 98 -2.85 9.39 -13.91
C ARG A 98 -3.52 9.29 -15.27
N LEU A 99 -4.82 9.04 -15.33
CA LEU A 99 -5.60 9.13 -16.57
C LEU A 99 -5.51 10.55 -17.15
N ALA A 100 -5.63 11.57 -16.29
CA ALA A 100 -5.51 12.97 -16.71
C ALA A 100 -4.08 13.32 -17.18
N LEU A 101 -3.08 12.53 -16.77
CA LEU A 101 -1.72 12.66 -17.27
C LEU A 101 -1.50 11.88 -18.58
N GLY A 102 -2.50 11.17 -19.12
CA GLY A 102 -2.39 10.39 -20.36
C GLY A 102 -1.84 8.97 -20.17
N SER A 103 -1.93 8.39 -18.96
CA SER A 103 -1.55 6.98 -18.74
C SER A 103 -2.66 6.02 -19.20
N ASP A 104 -2.27 4.79 -19.57
CA ASP A 104 -3.18 3.76 -20.10
C ASP A 104 -4.22 3.30 -19.04
N PRO A 105 -5.54 3.33 -19.36
CA PRO A 105 -6.59 2.94 -18.43
C PRO A 105 -6.51 1.48 -17.98
N VAL A 106 -6.09 0.55 -18.85
CA VAL A 106 -5.99 -0.87 -18.48
C VAL A 106 -4.85 -1.07 -17.49
N GLY A 107 -3.71 -0.44 -17.74
CA GLY A 107 -2.56 -0.41 -16.83
C GLY A 107 -2.92 0.19 -15.47
N ILE A 108 -3.69 1.28 -15.43
CA ILE A 108 -4.14 1.90 -14.17
C ILE A 108 -5.10 0.99 -13.40
N LEU A 109 -5.96 0.25 -14.09
CA LEU A 109 -6.87 -0.71 -13.46
C LEU A 109 -6.09 -1.82 -12.74
N ILE A 110 -5.19 -2.51 -13.45
CA ILE A 110 -4.40 -3.58 -12.84
C ILE A 110 -3.52 -3.05 -11.71
N MET A 111 -2.92 -1.88 -11.89
CA MET A 111 -2.14 -1.21 -10.87
C MET A 111 -2.96 -0.96 -9.59
N SER A 112 -4.17 -0.42 -9.73
CA SER A 112 -5.04 -0.13 -8.60
C SER A 112 -5.52 -1.41 -7.90
N LEU A 113 -5.80 -2.48 -8.67
CA LEU A 113 -6.14 -3.78 -8.10
C LEU A 113 -4.98 -4.37 -7.31
N LEU A 114 -3.76 -4.32 -7.83
CA LEU A 114 -2.58 -4.81 -7.13
C LEU A 114 -2.28 -4.00 -5.88
N ASP A 115 -2.41 -2.68 -5.93
CA ASP A 115 -2.19 -1.80 -4.78
C ASP A 115 -3.18 -2.09 -3.65
N VAL A 116 -4.47 -2.24 -3.97
CA VAL A 116 -5.51 -2.59 -3.00
C VAL A 116 -5.28 -4.01 -2.46
N THR A 117 -4.96 -4.97 -3.32
CA THR A 117 -4.64 -6.35 -2.92
C THR A 117 -3.45 -6.38 -1.95
N PHE A 118 -2.37 -5.64 -2.26
CA PHE A 118 -1.24 -5.49 -1.36
C PHE A 118 -1.66 -4.91 -0.02
N LEU A 119 -2.42 -3.81 -0.01
CA LEU A 119 -2.87 -3.17 1.23
C LEU A 119 -3.71 -4.10 2.10
N ILE A 120 -4.62 -4.88 1.49
CA ILE A 120 -5.46 -5.84 2.22
C ILE A 120 -4.60 -6.89 2.91
N PHE A 121 -3.70 -7.54 2.17
CA PHE A 121 -2.84 -8.57 2.76
C PHE A 121 -1.86 -7.98 3.76
N PHE A 122 -1.25 -6.85 3.44
CA PHE A 122 -0.36 -6.13 4.33
C PHE A 122 -1.06 -5.78 5.65
N ALA A 123 -2.21 -5.11 5.61
CA ALA A 123 -2.92 -4.71 6.82
C ALA A 123 -3.37 -5.92 7.65
N THR A 124 -3.84 -6.99 6.99
CA THR A 124 -4.31 -8.21 7.66
C THR A 124 -3.16 -8.90 8.40
N ILE A 125 -2.05 -9.15 7.72
CA ILE A 125 -0.87 -9.78 8.32
C ILE A 125 -0.29 -8.89 9.42
N PHE A 126 -0.22 -7.58 9.17
CA PHE A 126 0.33 -6.60 10.10
C PHE A 126 -0.49 -6.55 11.38
N PHE A 127 -1.82 -6.57 11.26
CA PHE A 127 -2.74 -6.63 12.39
C PHE A 127 -2.46 -7.84 13.28
N PHE A 128 -2.33 -9.03 12.70
CA PHE A 128 -2.06 -10.25 13.47
C PHE A 128 -0.68 -10.23 14.13
N LEU A 129 0.37 -9.87 13.39
CA LEU A 129 1.73 -9.78 13.95
C LEU A 129 1.82 -8.72 15.06
N LYS A 130 1.13 -7.59 14.89
CA LYS A 130 1.07 -6.55 15.93
C LYS A 130 0.38 -7.06 17.19
N LYS A 131 -0.80 -7.66 17.03
CA LYS A 131 -1.62 -8.18 18.14
C LYS A 131 -0.90 -9.28 18.92
N TYR A 132 -0.25 -10.21 18.23
CA TYR A 132 0.34 -11.39 18.89
C TYR A 132 1.79 -11.21 19.32
N TRP A 133 2.57 -10.37 18.64
CA TRP A 133 4.01 -10.20 18.92
C TRP A 133 4.35 -8.81 19.48
N LEU A 134 3.99 -7.73 18.79
CA LEU A 134 4.46 -6.39 19.16
C LEU A 134 4.01 -5.96 20.57
N LEU A 135 2.75 -6.25 20.93
CA LEU A 135 2.20 -5.89 22.24
C LEU A 135 2.89 -6.60 23.42
N LYS A 136 3.70 -7.64 23.16
CA LYS A 136 4.46 -8.37 24.19
C LYS A 136 5.89 -7.86 24.37
N VAL A 137 6.34 -6.91 23.53
CA VAL A 137 7.72 -6.40 23.53
C VAL A 137 7.88 -5.24 24.50
N LYS A 138 9.00 -5.19 25.25
CA LYS A 138 9.33 -4.07 26.15
C LYS A 138 9.56 -2.76 25.37
N SER A 139 9.12 -1.62 25.91
CA SER A 139 9.06 -0.33 25.18
C SER A 139 10.39 0.15 24.59
N LYS A 140 11.53 -0.11 25.27
CA LYS A 140 12.86 0.36 24.83
C LYS A 140 13.26 -0.10 23.41
N ASN A 141 12.74 -1.24 22.95
CA ASN A 141 13.06 -1.79 21.61
C ASN A 141 11.86 -1.78 20.63
N GLN A 142 10.71 -1.26 21.05
CA GLN A 142 9.45 -1.48 20.36
C GLN A 142 9.44 -0.90 18.93
N ILE A 143 10.11 0.23 18.69
CA ILE A 143 10.25 0.80 17.33
C ILE A 143 11.05 -0.10 16.38
N LYS A 144 12.08 -0.78 16.88
CA LYS A 144 12.89 -1.71 16.07
C LYS A 144 12.05 -2.93 15.66
N TYR A 145 11.29 -3.49 16.60
CA TYR A 145 10.36 -4.59 16.31
C TYR A 145 9.22 -4.14 15.39
N TYR A 146 8.73 -2.91 15.55
CA TYR A 146 7.72 -2.33 14.67
C TYR A 146 8.19 -2.28 13.21
N ILE A 147 9.41 -1.76 12.98
CA ILE A 147 10.02 -1.73 11.64
C ILE A 147 10.21 -3.16 11.11
N ALA A 148 10.73 -4.09 11.92
CA ALA A 148 10.91 -5.48 11.51
C ALA A 148 9.58 -6.15 11.11
N ILE A 149 8.51 -5.93 11.87
CA ILE A 149 7.18 -6.45 11.53
C ILE A 149 6.69 -5.85 10.21
N ILE A 150 6.89 -4.54 9.97
CA ILE A 150 6.52 -3.91 8.69
C ILE A 150 7.26 -4.57 7.52
N VAL A 151 8.57 -4.78 7.65
CA VAL A 151 9.37 -5.42 6.60
C VAL A 151 8.89 -6.84 6.33
N ILE A 152 8.73 -7.66 7.38
CA ILE A 152 8.26 -9.05 7.24
C ILE A 152 6.87 -9.09 6.60
N THR A 153 5.94 -8.26 7.09
CA THR A 153 4.59 -8.17 6.54
C THR A 153 4.62 -7.75 5.08
N GLY A 154 5.41 -6.73 4.75
CA GLY A 154 5.58 -6.23 3.40
C GLY A 154 6.09 -7.31 2.45
N LEU A 155 7.10 -8.07 2.86
CA LEU A 155 7.64 -9.15 2.04
C LEU A 155 6.58 -10.22 1.76
N ILE A 156 5.84 -10.67 2.78
CA ILE A 156 4.78 -11.67 2.61
C ILE A 156 3.66 -11.12 1.70
N ALA A 157 3.21 -9.89 1.94
CA ALA A 157 2.19 -9.25 1.12
C ALA A 157 2.64 -9.07 -0.34
N THR A 158 3.92 -8.80 -0.57
CA THR A 158 4.52 -8.71 -1.91
C THR A 158 4.41 -10.03 -2.65
N PHE A 159 4.80 -11.14 -2.02
CA PHE A 159 4.70 -12.47 -2.64
C PHE A 159 3.27 -12.84 -2.96
N ILE A 160 2.34 -12.64 -2.03
CA ILE A 160 0.91 -12.93 -2.27
C ILE A 160 0.39 -12.07 -3.42
N THR A 161 0.64 -10.77 -3.41
CA THR A 161 0.17 -9.84 -4.44
C THR A 161 0.78 -10.15 -5.81
N SER A 162 2.04 -10.57 -5.87
CA SER A 162 2.67 -11.02 -7.12
C SER A 162 2.00 -12.27 -7.70
N GLY A 163 1.49 -13.17 -6.85
CA GLY A 163 0.64 -14.29 -7.28
C GLY A 163 -0.70 -13.81 -7.85
N PHE A 164 -1.32 -12.81 -7.21
CA PHE A 164 -2.52 -12.17 -7.76
C PHE A 164 -2.25 -11.43 -9.07
N ALA A 165 -1.05 -10.86 -9.27
CA ALA A 165 -0.67 -10.26 -10.56
C ALA A 165 -0.70 -11.29 -11.69
N LEU A 166 -0.18 -12.50 -11.46
CA LEU A 166 -0.31 -13.59 -12.43
C LEU A 166 -1.77 -13.93 -12.71
N LEU A 167 -2.58 -14.06 -11.65
CA LEU A 167 -4.00 -14.40 -11.78
C LEU A 167 -4.76 -13.33 -12.56
N TYR A 168 -4.67 -12.05 -12.17
CA TYR A 168 -5.37 -10.95 -12.84
C TYR A 168 -4.93 -10.80 -14.30
N ASN A 169 -3.63 -10.92 -14.57
CA ASN A 169 -3.11 -10.86 -15.93
C ASN A 169 -3.61 -12.01 -16.80
N ASP A 170 -3.56 -13.25 -16.32
CA ASP A 170 -3.99 -14.42 -17.10
C ASP A 170 -5.52 -14.49 -17.31
N THR A 171 -6.29 -14.02 -16.33
CA THR A 171 -7.75 -14.18 -16.29
C THR A 171 -8.50 -13.10 -17.07
N PHE A 172 -8.12 -11.83 -16.96
CA PHE A 172 -8.88 -10.75 -17.62
C PHE A 172 -8.07 -9.58 -18.15
N ILE A 173 -6.94 -9.19 -17.56
CA ILE A 173 -6.23 -7.98 -18.02
C ILE A 173 -5.65 -8.15 -19.42
N PHE A 174 -4.97 -9.26 -19.71
CA PHE A 174 -4.40 -9.51 -21.03
C PHE A 174 -5.47 -9.66 -22.12
N GLU A 175 -6.62 -10.24 -21.77
CA GLU A 175 -7.77 -10.28 -22.69
C GLU A 175 -8.32 -8.87 -22.95
N MET A 176 -8.39 -8.02 -21.91
CA MET A 176 -8.83 -6.63 -22.04
C MET A 176 -7.88 -5.83 -22.93
N TYR A 177 -6.56 -6.00 -22.76
CA TYR A 177 -5.56 -5.41 -23.65
C TYR A 177 -5.75 -5.87 -25.09
N ARG A 178 -5.98 -7.17 -25.31
CA ARG A 178 -6.17 -7.70 -26.67
C ARG A 178 -7.42 -7.13 -27.35
N LYS A 179 -8.52 -6.97 -26.60
CA LYS A 179 -9.77 -6.40 -27.11
C LYS A 179 -9.66 -4.91 -27.45
N LEU A 180 -8.93 -4.14 -26.65
CA LEU A 180 -8.83 -2.68 -26.80
C LEU A 180 -7.71 -2.24 -27.74
N TYR A 181 -6.60 -2.98 -27.76
CA TYR A 181 -5.37 -2.59 -28.46
C TYR A 181 -4.95 -3.57 -29.55
N GLY A 182 -5.69 -4.66 -29.78
CA GLY A 182 -5.41 -5.67 -30.80
C GLY A 182 -4.34 -6.68 -30.37
N ASP A 183 -3.58 -7.23 -31.32
CA ASP A 183 -2.61 -8.32 -31.09
C ASP A 183 -1.29 -7.86 -30.42
N VAL A 184 -1.37 -6.83 -29.58
CA VAL A 184 -0.25 -6.32 -28.79
C VAL A 184 0.17 -7.31 -27.69
N ILE A 185 -0.76 -8.17 -27.26
CA ILE A 185 -0.52 -9.23 -26.29
C ILE A 185 -0.48 -10.59 -27.01
N PRO A 186 0.57 -11.41 -26.78
CA PRO A 186 0.73 -12.71 -27.44
C PRO A 186 -0.48 -13.63 -27.18
N GLN A 187 -0.68 -14.63 -28.04
CA GLN A 187 -1.78 -15.58 -27.88
C GLN A 187 -1.69 -16.36 -26.57
N LYS A 188 -2.85 -16.70 -25.99
CA LYS A 188 -2.91 -17.40 -24.69
C LYS A 188 -2.21 -18.76 -24.80
N ASN A 189 -1.49 -19.15 -23.75
CA ASN A 189 -0.72 -20.40 -23.64
C ASN A 189 0.50 -20.53 -24.58
N THR A 190 0.97 -19.44 -25.18
CA THR A 190 2.26 -19.41 -25.87
C THR A 190 3.40 -19.19 -24.88
N THR A 191 4.64 -19.51 -25.26
CA THR A 191 5.82 -19.21 -24.43
C THR A 191 5.90 -17.73 -24.08
N GLU A 192 5.63 -16.85 -25.05
CA GLU A 192 5.63 -15.40 -24.87
C GLU A 192 4.58 -14.93 -23.86
N TRP A 193 3.39 -15.55 -23.83
CA TRP A 193 2.36 -15.29 -22.82
C TRP A 193 2.87 -15.58 -21.41
N TYR A 194 3.48 -16.75 -21.19
CA TYR A 194 4.03 -17.10 -19.89
C TYR A 194 5.21 -16.21 -19.50
N SER A 195 6.07 -15.84 -20.45
CA SER A 195 7.14 -14.86 -20.22
C SER A 195 6.59 -13.51 -19.79
N LEU A 196 5.51 -13.02 -20.41
CA LEU A 196 4.88 -11.75 -20.04
C LEU A 196 4.21 -11.82 -18.66
N LEU A 197 3.59 -12.95 -18.32
CA LEU A 197 3.05 -13.20 -16.97
C LEU A 197 4.16 -13.14 -15.91
N LEU A 198 5.28 -13.85 -16.13
CA LEU A 198 6.42 -13.83 -15.22
C LEU A 198 7.06 -12.44 -15.10
N ALA A 199 7.13 -11.69 -16.21
CA ALA A 199 7.56 -10.30 -16.19
C ALA A 199 6.64 -9.44 -15.31
N SER A 200 5.32 -9.61 -15.41
CA SER A 200 4.34 -8.91 -14.56
C SER A 200 4.57 -9.20 -13.07
N MET A 201 4.85 -10.46 -12.72
CA MET A 201 5.15 -10.89 -11.36
C MET A 201 6.45 -10.23 -10.87
N GLY A 202 7.51 -10.25 -11.69
CA GLY A 202 8.79 -9.64 -11.38
C GLY A 202 8.69 -8.13 -11.12
N VAL A 203 7.97 -7.40 -11.99
CA VAL A 203 7.74 -5.96 -11.80
C VAL A 203 6.92 -5.68 -10.55
N THR A 204 5.91 -6.50 -10.27
CA THR A 204 5.10 -6.39 -9.03
C THR A 204 5.96 -6.58 -7.78
N ILE A 205 6.85 -7.58 -7.78
CA ILE A 205 7.79 -7.81 -6.68
C ILE A 205 8.72 -6.59 -6.52
N ALA A 206 9.32 -6.11 -7.61
CA ALA A 206 10.22 -4.97 -7.57
C ALA A 206 9.54 -3.70 -7.03
N LYS A 207 8.32 -3.40 -7.51
CA LYS A 207 7.50 -2.26 -7.08
C LYS A 207 7.31 -2.26 -5.57
N PHE A 208 6.77 -3.35 -5.02
CA PHE A 208 6.44 -3.41 -3.60
C PHE A 208 7.68 -3.55 -2.73
N ALA A 209 8.69 -4.32 -3.14
CA ALA A 209 9.96 -4.41 -2.41
C ALA A 209 10.62 -3.04 -2.26
N PHE A 210 10.71 -2.26 -3.34
CA PHE A 210 11.26 -0.91 -3.30
C PHE A 210 10.42 0.02 -2.42
N SER A 211 9.09 -0.05 -2.54
CA SER A 211 8.17 0.73 -1.69
C SER A 211 8.34 0.41 -0.21
N ILE A 212 8.51 -0.87 0.16
CA ILE A 212 8.74 -1.30 1.55
C ILE A 212 10.08 -0.80 2.06
N ILE A 213 11.13 -0.88 1.24
CA ILE A 213 12.47 -0.39 1.60
C ILE A 213 12.41 1.10 1.92
N LEU A 214 11.85 1.91 1.02
CA LEU A 214 11.69 3.36 1.23
C LEU A 214 10.81 3.66 2.45
N PHE A 215 9.66 3.00 2.55
CA PHE A 215 8.76 3.15 3.68
C PHE A 215 9.50 2.87 5.00
N SER A 216 10.33 1.82 5.03
CA SER A 216 11.06 1.41 6.23
C SER A 216 12.05 2.46 6.73
N PHE A 217 12.72 3.17 5.82
CA PHE A 217 13.59 4.30 6.18
C PHE A 217 12.79 5.48 6.74
N CYS A 218 11.55 5.67 6.30
CA CYS A 218 10.69 6.78 6.70
C CYS A 218 9.84 6.49 7.95
N ILE A 219 9.71 5.24 8.42
CA ILE A 219 8.85 4.90 9.58
C ILE A 219 9.20 5.70 10.82
N LYS A 220 10.48 5.77 11.21
CA LYS A 220 10.89 6.43 12.45
C LYS A 220 10.53 7.93 12.45
N PRO A 221 10.88 8.74 11.43
CA PRO A 221 10.45 10.13 11.39
C PRO A 221 8.93 10.27 11.30
N LEU A 222 8.22 9.40 10.57
CA LEU A 222 6.76 9.42 10.50
C LEU A 222 6.10 9.18 11.86
N VAL A 223 6.52 8.16 12.59
CA VAL A 223 5.99 7.85 13.93
C VAL A 223 6.21 9.04 14.88
N ASN A 224 7.39 9.68 14.81
CA ASN A 224 7.68 10.87 15.63
C ASN A 224 6.78 12.06 15.26
N LEU A 225 6.57 12.32 13.97
CA LEU A 225 5.69 13.39 13.50
C LEU A 225 4.24 13.15 13.90
N ILE A 226 3.75 11.92 13.71
CA ILE A 226 2.41 11.49 14.09
C ILE A 226 2.22 11.70 15.60
N ASN A 227 3.11 11.19 16.44
CA ASN A 227 2.99 11.33 17.90
C ASN A 227 3.08 12.78 18.39
N LYS A 228 3.75 13.68 17.66
CA LYS A 228 3.91 15.09 18.05
C LYS A 228 2.74 15.97 17.60
N HIS A 229 2.10 15.66 16.47
CA HIS A 229 1.17 16.58 15.80
C HIS A 229 -0.26 16.05 15.60
N LEU A 230 -0.52 14.76 15.81
CA LEU A 230 -1.88 14.19 15.80
C LEU A 230 -2.57 14.20 17.18
N ILE A 231 -2.11 15.07 18.09
CA ILE A 231 -2.79 15.44 19.35
C ILE A 231 -3.95 16.39 19.04
#